data_AF-A0A1X7KH30-F1
#
_entry.id   AF-A0A1X7KH30-F1
#
_cell.length_a   1.000
_cell.length_b   1.000
_cell.length_c   1.000
_cell.angle_alpha   90.00
_cell.angle_beta   90.00
_cell.angle_gamma   90.00
#
_symmetry.space_group_name_H-M   'P 1'
#
loop_
_entity.id
_entity.type
_entity.pdbx_description
1 polymer ?
#
loop_
_entity_poly.entity_id
_entity_poly.type
_entity_poly.pdbx_seq_one_letter_code
_entity_poly.pdbx_strand_id
1 'polypeptide(L)' 'MTMPEERTKAILETRHFLETLLASEDEIMWGLVRTMAARLLRHYPQDVDLGVSALALPGVWAPPEDKQS' A
#
# COMPACT_ATOMS: atom_id res chain seq x y z
N MET A 1 1.91 -19.87 -6.45
CA MET A 1 1.95 -18.54 -7.10
C MET A 1 0.79 -17.76 -6.51
N THR A 2 0.99 -16.52 -6.04
CA THR A 2 -0.09 -15.71 -5.47
C THR A 2 -0.95 -15.09 -6.56
N MET A 3 -2.26 -15.07 -6.35
CA MET A 3 -3.24 -14.54 -7.29
C MET A 3 -3.06 -13.02 -7.47
N PRO A 4 -3.43 -12.46 -8.64
CA PRO A 4 -3.35 -11.00 -8.86
C PRO A 4 -4.07 -10.18 -7.79
N GLU A 5 -5.24 -10.62 -7.32
CA GLU A 5 -5.98 -9.97 -6.24
C GLU A 5 -5.24 -10.02 -4.89
N GLU A 6 -4.59 -11.14 -4.56
CA GLU A 6 -3.81 -11.28 -3.33
C GLU A 6 -2.60 -10.34 -3.34
N ARG A 7 -1.98 -10.14 -4.51
CA ARG A 7 -0.84 -9.23 -4.67
C ARG A 7 -1.26 -7.77 -4.58
N THR A 8 -2.36 -7.38 -5.23
CA THR A 8 -2.94 -6.04 -5.10
C THR A 8 -3.28 -5.75 -3.63
N LYS A 9 -3.99 -6.67 -2.97
CA LYS A 9 -4.37 -6.55 -1.55
C LYS A 9 -3.15 -6.39 -0.64
N ALA A 10 -2.12 -7.22 -0.78
CA ALA A 10 -0.92 -7.14 0.04
C ALA A 10 -0.22 -5.77 -0.06
N ILE A 11 -0.18 -5.17 -1.25
CA ILE A 11 0.40 -3.83 -1.45
C ILE A 11 -0.45 -2.76 -0.77
N LEU A 12 -1.77 -2.78 -0.97
CA LEU A 12 -2.70 -1.82 -0.38
C LEU A 12 -2.68 -1.87 1.15
N GLU A 13 -2.75 -3.07 1.73
CA GLU A 13 -2.72 -3.24 3.18
C GLU A 13 -1.39 -2.79 3.78
N THR A 14 -0.27 -3.10 3.12
CA THR A 14 1.04 -2.65 3.59
C THR A 14 1.15 -1.13 3.52
N ARG A 15 0.67 -0.51 2.43
CA ARG A 15 0.64 0.96 2.31
C ARG A 15 -0.18 1.57 3.46
N HIS A 16 -1.37 1.06 3.71
CA HIS A 16 -2.24 1.54 4.77
C HIS A 16 -1.61 1.38 6.17
N PHE A 17 -0.92 0.27 6.41
CA PHE A 17 -0.15 0.08 7.64
C PHE A 17 0.95 1.13 7.80
N LEU A 18 1.71 1.41 6.74
CA LEU A 18 2.76 2.45 6.77
C LEU A 18 2.19 3.85 6.97
N GLU A 19 1.02 4.16 6.41
CA GLU A 19 0.30 5.42 6.65
C GLU A 19 -0.12 5.52 8.13
N THR A 20 -0.62 4.44 8.72
CA THR A 20 -0.95 4.37 10.15
C THR A 20 0.28 4.62 11.03
N LEU A 21 1.42 4.01 10.69
CA LEU A 21 2.67 4.25 11.41
C LEU A 21 3.15 5.69 11.30
N LEU A 22 3.03 6.30 10.11
CA LEU A 22 3.45 7.68 9.87
C LEU A 22 2.59 8.69 10.63
N ALA A 23 1.26 8.45 10.66
CA ALA A 23 0.26 9.29 11.31
C ALA A 23 0.22 9.13 12.83
N SER A 24 0.86 8.11 13.40
CA SER A 24 0.89 7.90 14.84
C SER A 24 1.52 9.09 15.58
N GLU A 25 0.79 9.60 16.56
CA GLU A 25 1.21 10.65 17.49
C GLU A 25 1.82 10.07 18.79
N ASP A 26 1.96 8.74 18.88
CA ASP A 26 2.50 8.06 20.05
C ASP A 26 3.99 8.39 20.23
N GLU A 27 4.35 8.97 21.38
CA GLU A 27 5.73 9.32 21.74
C GLU A 27 6.66 8.10 21.78
N ILE A 28 6.12 6.90 22.01
CA ILE A 28 6.88 5.64 22.04
C ILE A 28 7.17 5.14 20.62
N MET A 29 6.50 5.68 19.60
CA MET A 29 6.83 5.39 18.21
C MET A 29 8.14 6.09 17.86
N TRP A 30 9.25 5.40 18.15
CA TRP A 30 10.63 5.84 17.91
C TRP A 30 10.71 6.55 16.56
N GLY A 31 11.15 7.82 16.52
CA GLY A 31 11.16 8.62 15.29
C GLY A 31 11.82 7.94 14.08
N LEU A 32 12.67 6.94 14.31
CA LEU A 32 13.19 6.02 13.29
C LEU A 32 12.09 5.25 12.55
N VAL A 33 11.10 4.68 13.24
CA VAL A 33 9.98 3.93 12.64
C VAL A 33 9.16 4.84 11.72
N ARG A 34 8.81 6.05 12.19
CA ARG A 34 8.09 7.04 11.35
C ARG A 34 8.92 7.48 10.15
N THR A 35 10.22 7.71 10.33
CA THR A 35 11.14 8.07 9.24
C THR A 35 11.22 6.94 8.20
N MET A 36 11.29 5.69 8.64
CA MET A 36 11.30 4.53 7.75
C MET A 36 9.96 4.36 7.04
N ALA A 37 8.83 4.54 7.73
CA ALA A 37 7.50 4.50 7.12
C ALA A 37 7.36 5.57 6.03
N ALA A 38 7.76 6.81 6.32
CA ALA A 38 7.77 7.91 5.35
C ALA A 38 8.65 7.61 4.13
N ARG A 39 9.80 6.94 4.33
CA ARG A 39 10.69 6.53 3.24
C ARG A 39 10.05 5.44 2.38
N LEU A 40 9.50 4.40 3.00
CA LEU A 40 8.87 3.28 2.29
C LEU A 40 7.66 3.73 1.50
N LEU A 41 6.82 4.62 2.03
CA LEU A 41 5.62 5.12 1.36
C LEU A 41 5.90 5.77 -0.01
N ARG A 42 7.09 6.31 -0.23
CA ARG A 42 7.52 6.87 -1.53
C ARG A 42 7.67 5.81 -2.63
N HIS A 43 7.75 4.54 -2.23
CA HIS A 43 7.95 3.40 -3.13
C HIS A 43 6.70 2.52 -3.24
N TYR A 44 5.68 2.75 -2.40
CA TYR A 44 4.41 2.06 -2.52
C TYR A 44 3.50 2.79 -3.51
N PRO A 45 2.92 2.09 -4.50
CA PRO A 45 2.00 2.70 -5.45
C PRO A 45 0.74 3.20 -4.75
N GLN A 46 0.07 4.19 -5.34
CA GLN A 46 -1.29 4.57 -4.97
C GLN A 46 -2.31 3.69 -5.71
N ASP A 47 -3.58 3.75 -5.30
CA ASP A 47 -4.67 3.00 -5.92
C ASP A 47 -4.78 3.28 -7.43
N VAL A 48 -4.58 4.54 -7.84
CA VAL A 48 -4.56 4.93 -9.25
C VAL A 48 -3.42 4.28 -10.03
N ASP A 49 -2.23 4.17 -9.43
CA ASP A 49 -1.08 3.53 -10.07
C ASP A 49 -1.33 2.03 -10.26
N LEU A 50 -1.94 1.39 -9.26
CA LEU A 50 -2.35 -0.02 -9.34
C LEU A 50 -3.47 -0.22 -10.37
N GLY A 51 -4.45 0.68 -10.45
CA GLY A 51 -5.51 0.64 -11.45
C GLY A 51 -4.96 0.71 -12.88
N VAL A 52 -4.06 1.66 -13.15
CA VAL A 52 -3.39 1.78 -14.46
C VAL A 52 -2.54 0.54 -14.76
N SER A 53 -1.80 0.04 -13.76
CA SER A 53 -0.97 -1.15 -13.90
C SER A 53 -1.79 -2.42 -14.16
N ALA A 54 -2.97 -2.57 -13.53
CA ALA A 54 -3.89 -3.68 -13.76
C ALA A 54 -4.48 -3.67 -15.18
N LEU A 55 -4.77 -2.48 -15.73
CA LEU A 55 -5.20 -2.35 -17.12
C LEU A 55 -4.09 -2.78 -18.10
N ALA A 56 -2.83 -2.46 -17.79
CA ALA A 56 -1.69 -2.81 -18.64
C ALA A 56 -1.27 -4.29 -18.48
N LEU A 57 -1.38 -4.85 -17.28
CA LEU A 57 -0.85 -6.17 -16.90
C LEU A 57 -1.89 -6.98 -16.08
N PRO A 58 -3.01 -7.40 -16.67
CA PRO A 58 -4.11 -8.04 -15.95
C PRO A 58 -3.77 -9.43 -15.38
N GLY A 59 -2.76 -10.11 -15.91
CA GLY A 59 -2.24 -11.36 -15.32
C GLY A 59 -1.33 -11.13 -14.10
N VAL A 60 -0.92 -9.88 -13.88
CA VAL A 60 -0.04 -9.48 -12.78
C VAL A 60 -0.85 -8.77 -11.70
N TRP A 61 -1.72 -7.83 -12.05
CA TRP A 61 -2.46 -7.05 -11.05
C TRP A 61 -3.95 -7.16 -11.29
N ALA A 62 -4.71 -7.29 -10.20
CA ALA A 62 -6.14 -7.01 -10.22
C ALA A 62 -6.36 -5.53 -9.93
N PRO A 63 -7.42 -4.91 -10.47
CA PRO A 63 -7.81 -3.57 -10.05
C PRO A 63 -8.06 -3.55 -8.53
N PRO A 64 -7.73 -2.44 -7.84
CA PRO A 64 -8.05 -2.30 -6.43
C PRO A 64 -9.57 -2.42 -6.22
N GLU A 65 -9.98 -3.11 -5.16
CA GLU A 65 -11.39 -3.17 -4.78
C GLU A 65 -11.85 -1.78 -4.36
N ASP A 66 -12.95 -1.28 -4.94
CA ASP A 66 -13.60 -0.07 -4.45
C ASP A 66 -14.00 -0.32 -2.99
N LYS A 67 -13.40 0.40 -2.04
CA LYS A 67 -13.89 0.43 -0.65
C LYS A 67 -15.25 1.15 -0.62
N GLN A 68 -16.31 0.45 -0.99
CA GLN A 68 -17.67 0.77 -0.58
C GLN A 68 -17.90 0.14 0.79
N SER A 69 -17.58 0.86 1.87
CA SER A 69 -18.19 0.75 3.22
C SER A 69 -17.56 1.77 4.16
#